data_AF-F8AD92-F1
#
_entry.id   AF-F8AD92-F1
#
_cell.length_a   1.000
_cell.length_b   1.000
_cell.length_c   1.000
_cell.angle_alpha   90.00
_cell.angle_beta   90.00
_cell.angle_gamma   90.00
#
_symmetry.space_group_name_H-M   'P 1'
#
loop_
_entity.id
_entity.type
_entity.pdbx_description
1 polymer ?
#
loop_
_entity_poly.entity_id
_entity_poly.type
_entity_poly.pdbx_seq_one_letter_code
_entity_poly.pdbx_strand_id
1 'polypeptide(L)'
;MANTYLAARWIEEALDRYHNRPPRATIMGKRVIFSNFHYLAALLHIYTGTFKLTQIAEIARLPREELDFHREQLDFMTLVDYLKTRFSEWFRETIMMRDFSLEEYADIAWEYTKLDEMVQSQIKIPLLERLKHLYQACETCQRLEKPMDTYDLNVFRRLMSFFILTETIKPTLSSKLIKDKALPVAEKTLDMAPFKEWQKGSWQEDERVLALIEEIKARTNPFL
;
A
#
# COMPACT_ATOMS: atom_id res chain seq x y z
N MET A 1 -20.22 -3.24 5.28
CA MET A 1 -19.15 -2.38 5.83
C MET A 1 -18.26 -1.97 4.67
N ALA A 2 -17.75 -0.74 4.62
CA ALA A 2 -16.88 -0.29 3.53
C ALA A 2 -15.51 -0.95 3.68
N ASN A 3 -14.94 -1.47 2.59
CA ASN A 3 -13.60 -2.06 2.61
C ASN A 3 -12.55 -0.97 2.86
N THR A 4 -11.44 -1.32 3.52
CA THR A 4 -10.35 -0.36 3.75
C THR A 4 -9.20 -0.59 2.78
N TYR A 5 -9.31 0.07 1.64
CA TYR A 5 -8.29 0.09 0.59
C TYR A 5 -7.44 1.37 0.70
N LEU A 6 -6.23 1.24 1.25
CA LEU A 6 -5.30 2.36 1.43
C LEU A 6 -4.82 2.95 0.11
N ALA A 7 -4.55 2.12 -0.91
CA ALA A 7 -4.10 2.63 -2.20
C ALA A 7 -5.25 3.32 -2.95
N ALA A 8 -6.46 2.76 -2.94
CA ALA A 8 -7.64 3.44 -3.49
C ALA A 8 -7.91 4.79 -2.81
N ARG A 9 -7.81 4.84 -1.48
CA ARG A 9 -7.92 6.09 -0.71
C ARG A 9 -6.81 7.09 -1.07
N TRP A 10 -5.57 6.64 -1.21
CA TRP A 10 -4.47 7.53 -1.58
C TRP A 10 -4.64 8.12 -2.98
N ILE A 11 -5.16 7.33 -3.94
CA ILE A 11 -5.50 7.80 -5.29
C ILE A 11 -6.50 8.95 -5.22
N GLU A 12 -7.58 8.80 -4.43
CA GLU A 12 -8.57 9.86 -4.20
C GLU A 12 -7.91 11.13 -3.65
N GLU A 13 -7.17 11.01 -2.54
CA GLU A 13 -6.52 12.15 -1.90
C GLU A 13 -5.48 12.82 -2.82
N ALA A 14 -4.77 12.05 -3.65
CA ALA A 14 -3.80 12.57 -4.61
C ALA A 14 -4.47 13.28 -5.78
N LEU A 15 -5.55 12.71 -6.31
CA LEU A 15 -6.30 13.30 -7.41
C LEU A 15 -7.02 14.58 -6.98
N ASP A 16 -7.61 14.60 -5.78
CA ASP A 16 -8.22 15.80 -5.19
C ASP A 16 -7.20 16.94 -5.06
N ARG A 17 -6.03 16.66 -4.46
CA ARG A 17 -4.93 17.64 -4.37
C ARG A 17 -4.48 18.13 -5.73
N TYR A 18 -4.47 17.26 -6.75
CA TYR A 18 -4.10 17.64 -8.10
C TYR A 18 -5.18 18.50 -8.77
N HIS A 19 -6.45 18.14 -8.63
CA HIS A 19 -7.60 18.88 -9.15
C HIS A 19 -7.63 20.31 -8.58
N ASN A 20 -7.43 20.44 -7.27
CA ASN A 20 -7.48 21.70 -6.54
C ASN A 20 -6.14 22.47 -6.50
N ARG A 21 -5.17 22.09 -7.34
CA ARG A 21 -3.83 22.71 -7.31
C ARG A 21 -3.84 24.16 -7.80
N PRO A 22 -3.00 25.04 -7.22
CA PRO A 22 -2.81 26.38 -7.76
C PRO A 22 -2.32 26.36 -9.23
N PRO A 23 -2.68 27.34 -10.07
CA PRO A 23 -2.28 27.39 -11.49
C PRO A 23 -0.77 27.36 -11.78
N ARG A 24 0.05 27.68 -10.76
CA ARG A 24 1.53 27.68 -10.81
C ARG A 24 2.17 26.52 -10.04
N ALA A 25 1.38 25.57 -9.54
CA ALA A 25 1.92 24.42 -8.85
C ALA A 25 2.81 23.59 -9.79
N THR A 26 4.00 23.26 -9.30
CA THR A 26 4.94 22.38 -10.00
C THR A 26 4.93 21.01 -9.34
N ILE A 27 5.14 19.97 -10.14
CA ILE A 27 5.44 18.62 -9.66
C ILE A 27 6.87 18.33 -10.12
N MET A 28 7.74 17.93 -9.19
CA MET A 28 9.18 17.78 -9.43
C MET A 28 9.84 19.05 -10.00
N GLY A 29 9.40 20.23 -9.57
CA GLY A 29 9.93 21.51 -10.08
C GLY A 29 9.56 21.84 -11.53
N LYS A 30 8.79 20.98 -12.21
CA LYS A 30 8.27 21.20 -13.57
C LYS A 30 6.78 21.52 -13.54
N ARG A 31 6.32 22.36 -14.47
CA ARG A 31 4.89 22.59 -14.67
C ARG A 31 4.29 21.37 -15.36
N VAL A 32 3.47 20.61 -14.64
CA VAL A 32 2.78 19.44 -15.20
C VAL A 32 1.43 19.86 -15.76
N ILE A 33 1.25 19.68 -17.07
CA ILE A 33 0.07 20.12 -17.85
C ILE A 33 -0.81 18.92 -18.24
N PHE A 34 -0.78 17.84 -17.47
CA PHE A 34 -1.68 16.72 -17.67
C PHE A 34 -3.11 17.08 -17.20
N SER A 35 -4.13 16.55 -17.87
CA SER A 35 -5.50 16.61 -17.38
C SER A 35 -5.68 15.66 -16.19
N ASN A 36 -6.81 15.76 -15.48
CA ASN A 36 -7.10 14.84 -14.37
C ASN A 36 -7.19 13.38 -14.82
N PHE A 37 -7.67 13.13 -16.05
CA PHE A 37 -7.71 11.80 -16.66
C PHE A 37 -6.30 11.19 -16.79
N HIS A 38 -5.36 11.94 -17.34
CA HIS A 38 -3.95 11.54 -17.47
C HIS A 38 -3.29 11.35 -16.11
N TYR A 39 -3.54 12.26 -15.17
CA TYR A 39 -2.98 12.15 -13.82
C TYR A 39 -3.53 10.93 -13.08
N LEU A 40 -4.84 10.65 -13.19
CA LEU A 40 -5.43 9.44 -12.65
C LEU A 40 -4.86 8.18 -13.31
N ALA A 41 -4.70 8.17 -14.64
CA ALA A 41 -4.03 7.06 -15.31
C ALA A 41 -2.62 6.83 -14.73
N ALA A 42 -1.84 7.90 -14.50
CA ALA A 42 -0.53 7.79 -13.87
C ALA A 42 -0.59 7.25 -12.43
N LEU A 43 -1.56 7.68 -11.62
CA LEU A 43 -1.80 7.12 -10.28
C LEU A 43 -2.12 5.63 -10.32
N LEU A 44 -2.99 5.20 -11.24
CA LEU A 44 -3.42 3.80 -11.37
C LEU A 44 -2.29 2.85 -11.79
N HIS A 45 -1.16 3.37 -12.27
CA HIS A 45 0.03 2.55 -12.54
C HIS A 45 0.62 1.90 -11.28
N ILE A 46 0.20 2.28 -10.08
CA ILE A 46 0.53 1.51 -8.86
C ILE A 46 -0.07 0.09 -8.87
N TYR A 47 -1.06 -0.20 -9.73
CA TYR A 47 -1.70 -1.52 -9.88
C TYR A 47 -1.32 -2.26 -11.17
N THR A 48 -0.25 -1.88 -11.89
CA THR A 48 0.12 -2.53 -13.17
C THR A 48 0.41 -4.04 -13.08
N GLY A 49 0.56 -4.60 -11.87
CA GLY A 49 0.64 -6.04 -11.64
C GLY A 49 -0.70 -6.78 -11.57
N THR A 50 -1.83 -6.06 -11.45
CA THR A 50 -3.18 -6.62 -11.33
C THR A 50 -4.13 -6.09 -12.39
N PHE A 51 -4.12 -4.78 -12.64
CA PHE A 51 -4.96 -4.16 -13.66
C PHE A 51 -4.30 -4.25 -15.02
N LYS A 52 -5.06 -4.75 -15.99
CA LYS A 52 -4.68 -4.64 -17.41
C LYS A 52 -4.69 -3.18 -17.81
N LEU A 53 -3.85 -2.82 -18.77
CA LEU A 53 -3.79 -1.45 -19.27
C LEU A 53 -5.15 -0.95 -19.79
N THR A 54 -5.95 -1.84 -20.38
CA THR A 54 -7.32 -1.53 -20.82
C THR A 54 -8.22 -1.11 -19.65
N GLN A 55 -8.07 -1.75 -18.49
CA GLN A 55 -8.82 -1.38 -17.29
C GLN A 55 -8.34 -0.04 -16.73
N ILE A 56 -7.02 0.21 -16.75
CA ILE A 56 -6.47 1.52 -16.36
C ILE A 56 -7.05 2.64 -17.25
N ALA A 57 -7.05 2.44 -18.57
CA ALA A 57 -7.62 3.39 -19.52
C ALA A 57 -9.12 3.61 -19.29
N GLU A 58 -9.89 2.53 -19.05
CA GLU A 58 -11.32 2.60 -18.74
C GLU A 58 -11.60 3.42 -17.47
N ILE A 59 -10.92 3.11 -16.36
CA ILE A 59 -11.10 3.83 -15.08
C ILE A 59 -10.72 5.30 -15.25
N ALA A 60 -9.63 5.58 -15.98
CA ALA A 60 -9.17 6.93 -16.26
C ALA A 60 -9.98 7.67 -17.33
N ARG A 61 -10.97 7.03 -17.97
CA ARG A 61 -11.75 7.57 -19.10
C ARG A 61 -10.89 8.04 -20.27
N LEU A 62 -9.79 7.34 -20.54
CA LEU A 62 -8.93 7.59 -21.69
C LEU A 62 -9.15 6.53 -22.78
N PRO A 63 -9.08 6.91 -24.06
CA PRO A 63 -8.83 5.95 -25.14
C PRO A 63 -7.56 5.16 -24.83
N ARG A 64 -7.58 3.86 -25.14
CA ARG A 64 -6.43 2.98 -24.87
C ARG A 64 -5.19 3.46 -25.62
N GLU A 65 -5.38 3.87 -26.88
CA GLU A 65 -4.31 4.32 -27.77
C GLU A 65 -3.63 5.58 -27.24
N GLU A 66 -4.39 6.47 -26.61
CA GLU A 66 -3.87 7.67 -25.96
C GLU A 66 -3.01 7.31 -24.74
N LEU A 67 -3.45 6.34 -23.93
CA LEU A 67 -2.65 5.85 -22.80
C LEU A 67 -1.37 5.14 -23.26
N ASP A 68 -1.46 4.32 -24.31
CA ASP A 68 -0.30 3.66 -24.91
C ASP A 68 0.73 4.70 -25.40
N PHE A 69 0.29 5.73 -26.13
CA PHE A 69 1.15 6.83 -26.56
C PHE A 69 1.83 7.54 -25.38
N HIS A 70 1.08 7.83 -24.31
CA HIS A 70 1.63 8.50 -23.14
C HIS A 70 2.67 7.67 -22.38
N ARG A 71 2.57 6.34 -22.38
CA ARG A 71 3.59 5.47 -21.77
C ARG A 71 4.93 5.49 -22.50
N GLU A 72 4.96 5.94 -23.74
CA GLU A 72 6.20 6.20 -24.48
C GLU A 72 6.79 7.59 -24.18
N GLN A 73 6.00 8.50 -23.59
CA GLN A 73 6.43 9.84 -23.26
C GLN A 73 7.19 9.88 -21.92
N LEU A 74 8.41 10.41 -21.96
CA LEU A 74 9.27 10.54 -20.79
C LEU A 74 8.59 11.28 -19.64
N ASP A 75 7.90 12.39 -19.91
CA ASP A 75 7.28 13.22 -18.87
C ASP A 75 6.16 12.48 -18.12
N PHE A 76 5.40 11.63 -18.82
CA PHE A 76 4.34 10.82 -18.20
C PHE A 76 4.93 9.70 -17.34
N MET A 77 5.94 8.99 -17.86
CA MET A 77 6.58 7.93 -17.09
C MET A 77 7.35 8.47 -15.88
N THR A 78 7.97 9.64 -16.01
CA THR A 78 8.60 10.33 -14.85
C THR A 78 7.55 10.66 -13.79
N LEU A 79 6.34 11.09 -14.19
CA LEU A 79 5.23 11.31 -13.26
C LEU A 79 4.79 10.00 -12.59
N VAL A 80 4.64 8.91 -13.34
CA VAL A 80 4.31 7.59 -12.79
C VAL A 80 5.31 7.16 -11.72
N ASP A 81 6.61 7.23 -12.02
CA ASP A 81 7.66 6.83 -11.09
C ASP A 81 7.65 7.68 -9.82
N TYR A 82 7.49 9.01 -9.98
CA TYR A 82 7.33 9.92 -8.86
C TYR A 82 6.14 9.55 -7.97
N LEU A 83 4.98 9.28 -8.57
CA LEU A 83 3.78 8.91 -7.82
C LEU A 83 3.94 7.57 -7.10
N LYS A 84 4.56 6.58 -7.73
CA LYS A 84 4.90 5.28 -7.10
C LYS A 84 5.77 5.47 -5.85
N THR A 85 6.79 6.33 -5.93
CA THR A 85 7.65 6.64 -4.78
C THR A 85 6.88 7.34 -3.67
N ARG A 86 6.11 8.39 -4.00
CA ARG A 86 5.31 9.14 -3.01
C ARG A 86 4.25 8.29 -2.34
N PHE A 87 3.59 7.41 -3.09
CA PHE A 87 2.65 6.44 -2.54
C PHE A 87 3.35 5.48 -1.58
N SER A 88 4.49 4.92 -1.98
CA SER A 88 5.23 3.98 -1.14
C SER A 88 5.68 4.61 0.18
N GLU A 89 6.15 5.87 0.15
CA GLU A 89 6.45 6.65 1.36
C GLU A 89 5.23 6.81 2.27
N TRP A 90 4.14 7.32 1.71
CA TRP A 90 2.89 7.53 2.43
C TRP A 90 2.34 6.23 3.03
N PHE A 91 2.40 5.11 2.30
CA PHE A 91 1.90 3.82 2.76
C PHE A 91 2.69 3.32 3.97
N ARG A 92 4.04 3.38 3.89
CA ARG A 92 4.91 3.00 5.02
C ARG A 92 4.62 3.84 6.26
N GLU A 93 4.52 5.16 6.10
CA GLU A 93 4.18 6.08 7.18
C GLU A 93 2.82 5.74 7.80
N THR A 94 1.81 5.49 6.96
CA THR A 94 0.45 5.16 7.39
C THR A 94 0.42 3.88 8.22
N ILE A 95 1.08 2.81 7.76
CA ILE A 95 1.17 1.54 8.51
C ILE A 95 1.88 1.72 9.85
N MET A 96 2.94 2.54 9.90
CA MET A 96 3.69 2.75 11.14
C MET A 96 2.96 3.63 12.15
N MET A 97 2.15 4.59 11.70
CA MET A 97 1.53 5.61 12.57
C MET A 97 0.11 5.28 13.00
N ARG A 98 -0.66 4.52 12.21
CA ARG A 98 -2.08 4.27 12.46
C ARG A 98 -2.32 2.84 12.92
N ASP A 99 -3.21 2.70 13.90
CA ASP A 99 -3.78 1.42 14.28
C ASP A 99 -5.00 1.14 13.41
N PHE A 100 -5.13 -0.12 13.00
CA PHE A 100 -6.26 -0.63 12.23
C PHE A 100 -6.84 -1.84 12.95
N SER A 101 -8.13 -2.08 12.74
CA SER A 101 -8.77 -3.33 13.13
C SER A 101 -8.24 -4.52 12.31
N LEU A 102 -8.53 -5.73 12.74
CA LEU A 102 -8.12 -6.95 12.02
C LEU A 102 -8.66 -6.99 10.59
N GLU A 103 -9.93 -6.63 10.39
CA GLU A 103 -10.57 -6.60 9.07
C GLU A 103 -9.90 -5.57 8.15
N GLU A 104 -9.63 -4.37 8.67
CA GLU A 104 -8.93 -3.32 7.92
C GLU A 104 -7.51 -3.77 7.54
N TYR A 105 -6.75 -4.37 8.47
CA TYR A 105 -5.44 -4.91 8.15
C TYR A 105 -5.52 -6.01 7.09
N ALA A 106 -6.54 -6.85 7.10
CA ALA A 106 -6.73 -7.91 6.11
C ALA A 106 -6.99 -7.32 4.72
N ASP A 107 -7.83 -6.29 4.62
CA ASP A 107 -8.10 -5.57 3.37
C ASP A 107 -6.83 -4.88 2.84
N ILE A 108 -6.08 -4.22 3.73
CA ILE A 108 -4.84 -3.53 3.40
C ILE A 108 -3.77 -4.51 2.92
N ALA A 109 -3.59 -5.63 3.63
CA ALA A 109 -2.65 -6.67 3.26
C ALA A 109 -3.02 -7.30 1.91
N TRP A 110 -4.32 -7.54 1.68
CA TRP A 110 -4.81 -8.03 0.41
C TRP A 110 -4.54 -7.07 -0.74
N GLU A 111 -4.92 -5.80 -0.59
CA GLU A 111 -4.73 -4.77 -1.61
C GLU A 111 -3.24 -4.58 -1.91
N TYR A 112 -2.39 -4.60 -0.88
CA TYR A 112 -0.95 -4.56 -1.04
C TYR A 112 -0.43 -5.65 -2.00
N THR A 113 -0.99 -6.86 -1.95
CA THR A 113 -0.59 -7.95 -2.87
C THR A 113 -0.96 -7.69 -4.35
N LYS A 114 -1.82 -6.70 -4.61
CA LYS A 114 -2.29 -6.30 -5.95
C LYS A 114 -1.48 -5.18 -6.57
N LEU A 115 -0.65 -4.52 -5.77
CA LEU A 115 0.20 -3.46 -6.25
C LEU A 115 1.27 -4.00 -7.21
N ASP A 116 1.81 -3.12 -8.03
CA ASP A 116 2.98 -3.35 -8.86
C ASP A 116 4.18 -3.85 -8.02
N GLU A 117 4.96 -4.80 -8.53
CA GLU A 117 6.03 -5.46 -7.76
C GLU A 117 7.11 -4.49 -7.27
N MET A 118 7.40 -3.44 -8.06
CA MET A 118 8.35 -2.41 -7.65
C MET A 118 7.81 -1.61 -6.47
N VAL A 119 6.53 -1.25 -6.48
CA VAL A 119 5.84 -0.56 -5.38
C VAL A 119 5.82 -1.43 -4.13
N GLN A 120 5.46 -2.72 -4.28
CA GLN A 120 5.53 -3.69 -3.20
C GLN A 120 6.92 -3.71 -2.56
N SER A 121 7.97 -3.78 -3.36
CA SER A 121 9.36 -3.80 -2.88
C SER A 121 9.76 -2.50 -2.17
N GLN A 122 9.39 -1.35 -2.72
CA GLN A 122 9.65 -0.04 -2.11
C GLN A 122 8.96 0.10 -0.74
N ILE A 123 7.79 -0.51 -0.55
CA ILE A 123 7.11 -0.54 0.75
C ILE A 123 7.76 -1.57 1.68
N LYS A 124 7.91 -2.80 1.22
CA LYS A 124 8.26 -3.96 2.04
C LYS A 124 9.66 -3.93 2.61
N ILE A 125 10.66 -3.56 1.80
CA ILE A 125 12.07 -3.65 2.23
C ILE A 125 12.32 -2.74 3.45
N PRO A 126 11.98 -1.43 3.44
CA PRO A 126 12.20 -0.58 4.61
C PRO A 126 11.37 -1.01 5.84
N LEU A 127 10.15 -1.52 5.63
CA LEU A 127 9.32 -2.01 6.73
C LEU A 127 9.90 -3.28 7.36
N LEU A 128 10.48 -4.19 6.57
CA LEU A 128 11.17 -5.38 7.08
C LEU A 128 12.45 -5.01 7.84
N GLU A 129 13.20 -4.01 7.37
CA GLU A 129 14.36 -3.49 8.10
C GLU A 129 13.94 -2.90 9.45
N ARG A 130 12.87 -2.08 9.47
CA ARG A 130 12.31 -1.55 10.72
C ARG A 130 11.84 -2.66 11.65
N LEU A 131 11.13 -3.67 11.12
CA LEU A 131 10.72 -4.85 11.88
C LEU A 131 11.92 -5.57 12.48
N LYS A 132 13.01 -5.70 11.72
CA LYS A 132 14.25 -6.34 12.16
C LYS A 132 14.85 -5.64 13.37
N HIS A 133 14.94 -4.32 13.31
CA HIS A 133 15.42 -3.52 14.44
C HIS A 133 14.53 -3.66 15.67
N LEU A 134 13.21 -3.66 15.48
CA LEU A 134 12.25 -3.74 16.59
C LEU A 134 12.29 -5.10 17.30
N TYR A 135 12.30 -6.22 16.57
CA TYR A 135 12.36 -7.52 17.24
C TYR A 135 13.70 -7.69 17.98
N GLN A 136 14.82 -7.23 17.42
CA GLN A 136 16.14 -7.29 18.07
C GLN A 136 16.21 -6.42 19.34
N ALA A 137 15.59 -5.23 19.30
CA ALA A 137 15.47 -4.36 20.45
C ALA A 137 14.61 -5.02 21.54
N CYS A 138 13.48 -5.63 21.14
CA CYS A 138 12.60 -6.37 22.04
C CYS A 138 13.31 -7.55 22.71
N GLU A 139 14.05 -8.37 21.96
CA GLU A 139 14.88 -9.46 22.52
C GLU A 139 15.91 -8.93 23.54
N THR A 140 16.52 -7.79 23.26
CA THR A 140 17.50 -7.16 24.16
C THR A 140 16.83 -6.69 25.45
N CYS A 141 15.68 -6.02 25.35
CA CYS A 141 14.87 -5.58 26.49
C CYS A 141 14.43 -6.77 27.35
N GLN A 142 13.91 -7.84 26.74
CA GLN A 142 13.52 -9.06 27.44
C GLN A 142 14.69 -9.69 28.20
N ARG A 143 15.85 -9.83 27.55
CA ARG A 143 17.06 -10.40 28.18
C ARG A 143 17.56 -9.57 29.35
N LEU A 144 17.41 -8.24 29.29
CA LEU A 144 17.85 -7.32 30.33
C LEU A 144 16.76 -7.00 31.36
N GLU A 145 15.59 -7.65 31.25
CA GLU A 145 14.41 -7.39 32.10
C GLU A 145 14.01 -5.91 32.13
N LYS A 146 14.19 -5.21 31.00
CA LYS A 146 13.83 -3.81 30.84
C LYS A 146 12.58 -3.67 29.96
N PRO A 147 11.69 -2.71 30.26
CA PRO A 147 10.57 -2.42 29.38
C PRO A 147 11.08 -1.85 28.06
N MET A 148 10.41 -2.21 26.97
CA MET A 148 10.57 -1.56 25.68
C MET A 148 9.74 -0.28 25.64
N ASP A 149 10.18 0.71 24.86
CA ASP A 149 9.41 1.93 24.66
C ASP A 149 8.02 1.62 24.05
N THR A 150 6.99 2.35 24.51
CA THR A 150 5.60 2.09 24.12
C THR A 150 5.35 2.42 22.65
N TYR A 151 6.00 3.47 22.12
CA TYR A 151 5.87 3.80 20.71
C TYR A 151 6.49 2.70 19.85
N ASP A 152 7.69 2.23 20.19
CA ASP A 152 8.34 1.13 19.48
C ASP A 152 7.53 -0.18 19.55
N LEU A 153 6.92 -0.49 20.69
CA LEU A 153 6.00 -1.64 20.85
C LEU A 153 4.78 -1.52 19.92
N ASN A 154 4.17 -0.34 19.85
CA ASN A 154 3.02 -0.12 18.97
C ASN A 154 3.40 -0.25 17.50
N VAL A 155 4.54 0.31 17.09
CA VAL A 155 5.05 0.11 15.71
C VAL A 155 5.34 -1.37 15.45
N PHE A 156 5.93 -2.08 16.41
CA PHE A 156 6.20 -3.50 16.28
C PHE A 156 4.91 -4.31 16.07
N ARG A 157 3.87 -4.04 16.87
CA ARG A 157 2.54 -4.63 16.70
C ARG A 157 1.97 -4.38 15.30
N ARG A 158 1.94 -3.13 14.85
CA ARG A 158 1.39 -2.75 13.53
C ARG A 158 2.10 -3.46 12.39
N LEU A 159 3.44 -3.52 12.44
CA LEU A 159 4.24 -4.22 11.43
C LEU A 159 4.00 -5.72 11.46
N MET A 160 3.94 -6.33 12.65
CA MET A 160 3.63 -7.76 12.79
C MET A 160 2.24 -8.10 12.24
N SER A 161 1.22 -7.31 12.58
CA SER A 161 -0.14 -7.47 12.05
C SER A 161 -0.17 -7.42 10.52
N PHE A 162 0.44 -6.39 9.92
CA PHE A 162 0.52 -6.24 8.46
C PHE A 162 1.25 -7.40 7.79
N PHE A 163 2.42 -7.79 8.31
CA PHE A 163 3.26 -8.81 7.69
C PHE A 163 2.70 -10.24 7.85
N ILE A 164 2.12 -10.59 9.00
CA ILE A 164 1.47 -11.89 9.18
C ILE A 164 0.37 -12.06 8.15
N LEU A 165 -0.53 -11.07 8.02
CA LEU A 165 -1.65 -11.16 7.08
C LEU A 165 -1.18 -11.19 5.63
N THR A 166 -0.21 -10.35 5.28
CA THR A 166 0.35 -10.33 3.92
C THR A 166 0.96 -11.68 3.54
N GLU A 167 1.76 -12.29 4.42
CA GLU A 167 2.37 -13.60 4.17
C GLU A 167 1.37 -14.75 4.23
N THR A 168 0.25 -14.61 4.96
CA THR A 168 -0.87 -15.58 4.93
C THR A 168 -1.61 -15.51 3.60
N ILE A 169 -1.77 -14.31 3.01
CA ILE A 169 -2.48 -14.12 1.74
C ILE A 169 -1.62 -14.54 0.55
N LYS A 170 -0.36 -14.11 0.50
CA LYS A 170 0.60 -14.42 -0.57
C LYS A 170 1.99 -14.64 0.04
N PRO A 171 2.35 -15.89 0.40
CA PRO A 171 3.65 -16.18 0.98
C PRO A 171 4.81 -15.78 0.07
N THR A 172 5.89 -15.28 0.66
CA THR A 172 7.13 -14.91 -0.02
C THR A 172 8.36 -15.34 0.78
N LEU A 173 9.56 -15.04 0.29
CA LEU A 173 10.82 -15.36 0.98
C LEU A 173 10.96 -14.69 2.37
N SER A 174 10.28 -13.56 2.62
CA SER A 174 10.30 -12.91 3.94
C SER A 174 9.49 -13.65 5.00
N SER A 175 8.63 -14.61 4.62
CA SER A 175 7.93 -15.48 5.57
C SER A 175 8.87 -16.06 6.62
N LYS A 176 10.10 -16.42 6.23
CA LYS A 176 11.10 -16.98 7.14
C LYS A 176 11.51 -16.00 8.25
N LEU A 177 11.77 -14.74 7.89
CA LEU A 177 12.11 -13.70 8.87
C LEU A 177 10.96 -13.46 9.84
N ILE A 178 9.74 -13.38 9.31
CA ILE A 178 8.54 -13.08 10.08
C ILE A 178 8.19 -14.24 11.01
N LYS A 179 8.08 -15.47 10.47
CA LYS A 179 7.63 -16.66 11.23
C LYS A 179 8.70 -17.21 12.16
N ASP A 180 9.97 -17.26 11.73
CA ASP A 180 11.01 -17.92 12.52
C ASP A 180 11.71 -16.99 13.52
N LYS A 181 11.68 -15.67 13.28
CA LYS A 181 12.41 -14.70 14.12
C LYS A 181 11.50 -13.70 14.81
N ALA A 182 10.71 -12.93 14.06
CA ALA A 182 9.95 -11.83 14.64
C ALA A 182 8.73 -12.33 15.45
N LEU A 183 8.01 -13.33 14.93
CA LEU A 183 6.79 -13.87 15.54
C LEU A 183 7.01 -14.48 16.94
N PRO A 184 8.04 -15.32 17.19
CA PRO A 184 8.31 -15.85 18.53
C PRO A 184 8.60 -14.76 19.58
N VAL A 185 9.16 -13.62 19.15
CA VAL A 185 9.42 -12.47 20.01
C VAL A 185 8.14 -11.68 20.26
N ALA A 186 7.34 -11.49 19.21
CA ALA A 186 6.04 -10.83 19.28
C ALA A 186 5.09 -11.55 20.23
N GLU A 187 4.99 -12.89 20.17
CA GLU A 187 4.10 -13.70 21.02
C GLU A 187 4.36 -13.56 22.52
N LYS A 188 5.61 -13.27 22.90
CA LYS A 188 5.98 -13.05 24.30
C LYS A 188 5.61 -11.66 24.82
N THR A 189 5.31 -10.72 23.91
CA THR A 189 5.25 -9.29 24.22
C THR A 189 3.94 -8.63 23.79
N LEU A 190 3.26 -9.20 22.81
CA LEU A 190 2.09 -8.65 22.12
C LEU A 190 0.97 -9.70 22.07
N ASP A 191 -0.28 -9.23 22.14
CA ASP A 191 -1.43 -10.08 21.83
C ASP A 191 -1.57 -10.23 20.30
N MET A 192 -1.15 -11.38 19.79
CA MET A 192 -1.15 -11.70 18.36
C MET A 192 -2.21 -12.74 17.97
N ALA A 193 -3.00 -13.26 18.93
CA ALA A 193 -3.93 -14.36 18.67
C ALA A 193 -4.91 -14.08 17.52
N PRO A 194 -5.56 -12.90 17.44
CA PRO A 194 -6.53 -12.62 16.37
C PRO A 194 -5.93 -12.66 14.97
N PHE A 195 -4.68 -12.22 14.81
CA PHE A 195 -4.00 -12.14 13.52
C PHE A 195 -3.45 -13.50 13.07
N LYS A 196 -3.10 -14.37 14.01
CA LYS A 196 -2.58 -15.71 13.72
C LYS A 196 -3.68 -16.70 13.32
N GLU A 197 -4.83 -16.59 14.00
CA GLU A 197 -5.99 -17.42 13.73
C GLU A 197 -6.76 -16.97 12.49
N TRP A 198 -6.50 -15.74 12.04
CA TRP A 198 -7.08 -15.21 10.81
C TRP A 198 -6.72 -16.10 9.62
N GLN A 199 -7.75 -16.43 8.84
CA GLN A 199 -7.61 -17.17 7.60
C GLN A 199 -8.19 -16.36 6.46
N LYS A 200 -7.58 -16.50 5.27
CA LYS A 200 -8.04 -15.87 4.03
C LYS A 200 -9.51 -16.19 3.70
N GLY A 201 -10.09 -17.25 4.27
CA GLY A 201 -11.48 -17.65 4.02
C GLY A 201 -11.75 -17.94 2.54
N SER A 202 -13.03 -18.05 2.18
CA SER A 202 -13.50 -18.21 0.81
C SER A 202 -13.54 -16.88 0.05
N TRP A 203 -12.43 -16.13 0.05
CA TRP A 203 -12.33 -14.91 -0.75
C TRP A 203 -12.37 -15.26 -2.23
N GLN A 204 -13.40 -14.79 -2.92
CA GLN A 204 -13.44 -14.82 -4.37
C GLN A 204 -12.58 -13.68 -4.90
N GLU A 205 -11.42 -14.04 -5.42
CA GLU A 205 -10.38 -13.09 -5.84
C GLU A 205 -10.90 -12.12 -6.90
N ASP A 206 -11.63 -12.63 -7.89
CA ASP A 206 -12.19 -11.84 -8.98
C ASP A 206 -13.26 -10.85 -8.50
N GLU A 207 -14.14 -11.27 -7.57
CA GLU A 207 -15.16 -10.39 -6.99
C GLU A 207 -14.53 -9.23 -6.20
N ARG A 208 -13.46 -9.50 -5.44
CA ARG A 208 -12.74 -8.45 -4.70
C ARG A 208 -12.01 -7.48 -5.61
N VAL A 209 -11.41 -7.97 -6.71
CA VAL A 209 -10.79 -7.10 -7.72
C VAL A 209 -11.84 -6.20 -8.37
N LEU A 210 -13.01 -6.73 -8.73
CA LEU A 210 -14.12 -5.94 -9.25
C LEU A 210 -14.61 -4.90 -8.24
N ALA A 211 -14.77 -5.28 -6.97
CA ALA A 211 -15.16 -4.36 -5.91
C ALA A 211 -14.13 -3.22 -5.73
N LEU A 212 -12.83 -3.52 -5.79
CA LEU A 212 -11.76 -2.51 -5.76
C LEU A 212 -11.86 -1.54 -6.94
N ILE A 213 -12.10 -2.04 -8.15
CA ILE A 213 -12.26 -1.20 -9.35
C ILE A 213 -13.44 -0.24 -9.19
N GLU A 214 -14.60 -0.76 -8.76
CA GLU A 214 -15.79 0.06 -8.55
C GLU A 214 -15.61 1.08 -7.43
N GLU A 215 -14.88 0.72 -6.37
CA GLU A 215 -14.54 1.66 -5.31
C GLU A 215 -13.62 2.79 -5.80
N ILE A 216 -12.58 2.47 -6.58
CA ILE A 216 -11.71 3.47 -7.20
C ILE A 216 -12.51 4.40 -8.12
N LYS A 217 -13.40 3.84 -8.95
CA LYS A 217 -14.29 4.64 -9.82
C LYS A 217 -15.16 5.57 -8.99
N ALA A 218 -15.80 5.07 -7.93
CA ALA A 218 -16.67 5.87 -7.07
C ALA A 218 -15.92 7.02 -6.39
N ARG A 219 -14.72 6.76 -5.85
CA ARG A 219 -13.87 7.76 -5.20
C ARG A 219 -13.32 8.82 -6.15
N THR A 220 -13.04 8.46 -7.40
CA THR A 220 -12.39 9.37 -8.36
C THR A 220 -13.37 10.16 -9.22
N ASN A 221 -14.59 9.66 -9.39
CA ASN A 221 -15.64 10.29 -10.19
C ASN A 221 -15.88 11.80 -9.92
N PRO A 222 -15.81 12.32 -8.67
CA PRO A 222 -15.99 13.75 -8.41
C PRO A 222 -14.94 14.68 -9.07
N PHE A 223 -13.79 14.15 -9.48
CA PHE A 223 -12.65 14.93 -9.98
C PHE A 223 -12.42 14.79 -11.50
N LEU A 224 -13.20 13.93 -12.17
CA LEU A 224 -13.10 13.54 -13.58
C LEU A 224 -14.23 14.15 -14.40
#